data_AF-A0A0L0BM81-F1
#
_entry.id   AF-A0A0L0BM81-F1
#
_cell.length_a   1.000
_cell.length_b   1.000
_cell.length_c   1.000
_cell.angle_alpha   90.00
_cell.angle_beta   90.00
_cell.angle_gamma   90.00
#
_symmetry.space_group_name_H-M   'P 1'
#
loop_
_entity.id
_entity.type
_entity.pdbx_description
1 polymer ?
#
loop_
_entity_poly.entity_id
_entity_poly.type
_entity_poly.pdbx_seq_one_letter_code
_entity_poly.pdbx_strand_id
1 'polypeptide(L)'
;MDDHWDYKEENSLQLIQQSIELNGGIGIFRQGLEQPICWISFLIYTGGGTKKGYAALIMKMKLKRLLSIHNTDLFSFVCIENTPSLALHYKLGFETVNRVTWIQKCN
;
A
#
# COMPACT_ATOMS: atom_id res chain seq x y z
N MET A 1 12.41 -4.96 4.73
CA MET A 1 10.92 -4.86 4.57
C MET A 1 10.49 -3.41 4.42
N ASP A 2 11.08 -2.52 5.20
CA ASP A 2 11.02 -1.06 5.10
C ASP A 2 12.15 -0.46 4.22
N ASP A 3 13.11 -1.27 3.76
CA ASP A 3 14.26 -0.85 2.94
C ASP A 3 13.91 -0.12 1.63
N HIS A 4 12.65 -0.16 1.23
CA HIS A 4 12.12 0.50 0.04
C HIS A 4 11.34 1.78 0.36
N TRP A 5 11.34 2.24 1.60
CA TRP A 5 10.67 3.46 2.02
C TRP A 5 11.69 4.59 2.24
N ASP A 6 11.69 5.56 1.33
CA ASP A 6 12.63 6.69 1.34
C ASP A 6 12.52 7.57 2.59
N TYR A 7 11.36 7.57 3.25
CA TYR A 7 11.06 8.33 4.46
C TYR A 7 10.97 7.43 5.70
N LYS A 8 11.75 6.35 5.74
CA LYS A 8 11.81 5.49 6.92
C LYS A 8 12.48 6.21 8.08
N GLU A 9 11.90 6.05 9.25
CA GLU A 9 12.39 6.51 10.55
C GLU A 9 12.67 5.30 11.44
N GLU A 10 13.30 5.51 12.59
CA GLU A 10 13.67 4.44 13.55
C GLU A 10 12.51 3.47 13.85
N ASN A 11 11.28 3.98 13.94
CA ASN A 11 10.08 3.20 14.27
C ASN A 11 9.29 2.70 13.05
N SER A 12 9.73 2.95 11.81
CA SER A 12 8.99 2.59 10.60
C SER A 12 8.78 1.08 10.47
N LEU A 13 9.79 0.27 10.80
CA LEU A 13 9.66 -1.19 10.73
C LEU A 13 8.64 -1.71 11.75
N GLN A 14 8.71 -1.23 12.99
CA GLN A 14 7.75 -1.61 14.03
C GLN A 14 6.32 -1.22 13.65
N LEU A 15 6.15 -0.01 13.07
CA LEU A 15 4.85 0.44 12.57
C LEU A 15 4.30 -0.48 11.48
N ILE A 16 5.14 -0.92 10.53
CA ILE A 16 4.75 -1.85 9.47
C ILE A 16 4.32 -3.20 10.07
N GLN A 17 5.10 -3.75 11.00
CA GLN A 17 4.81 -5.02 11.66
C GLN A 17 3.48 -4.97 12.42
N GLN A 18 3.30 -3.95 13.27
CA GLN A 18 2.06 -3.76 14.01
C GLN A 18 0.86 -3.51 13.09
N SER A 19 1.06 -2.77 11.99
CA SER A 19 -0.01 -2.57 10.99
C SER A 19 -0.48 -3.90 10.41
N ILE A 20 0.43 -4.82 10.12
CA ILE A 20 0.11 -6.14 9.59
C ILE A 20 -0.54 -7.03 10.66
N GLU A 21 -0.04 -7.03 11.89
CA GLU A 21 -0.59 -7.80 12.99
C GLU A 21 -2.03 -7.37 13.32
N LEU A 22 -2.27 -6.05 13.40
CA LEU A 22 -3.55 -5.49 13.84
C LEU A 22 -4.58 -5.39 12.71
N ASN A 23 -4.15 -5.09 11.48
CA ASN A 23 -5.07 -4.80 10.36
C ASN A 23 -4.99 -5.83 9.23
N GLY A 24 -4.07 -6.78 9.34
CA GLY A 24 -3.74 -7.73 8.29
C GLY A 24 -2.98 -7.11 7.12
N GLY A 25 -2.30 -7.98 6.38
CA GLY A 25 -1.70 -7.68 5.08
C GLY A 25 -2.11 -8.70 4.03
N ILE A 26 -1.74 -8.42 2.78
CA ILE A 26 -1.72 -9.42 1.71
C ILE A 26 -0.30 -9.39 1.14
N GLY A 27 0.27 -10.58 0.90
CA GLY A 27 1.57 -10.75 0.26
C GLY A 27 1.47 -11.75 -0.90
N ILE A 28 2.18 -11.48 -1.98
CA ILE A 28 2.39 -12.43 -3.07
C ILE A 28 3.78 -13.00 -2.89
N PHE A 29 3.86 -14.33 -2.81
CA PHE A 29 5.11 -15.06 -2.64
C PHE A 29 5.42 -15.86 -3.90
N ARG A 30 6.71 -15.99 -4.20
CA ARG A 30 7.17 -17.02 -5.14
C ARG A 30 7.39 -18.29 -4.34
N GLN A 31 7.04 -19.44 -4.91
CA GLN A 31 7.31 -20.73 -4.30
C GLN A 31 8.79 -20.84 -3.89
N GLY A 32 9.04 -21.24 -2.64
CA GLY A 32 10.38 -21.37 -2.07
C GLY A 32 11.00 -20.06 -1.57
N LEU A 33 10.33 -18.91 -1.68
CA LEU A 33 10.80 -17.66 -1.07
C LEU A 33 9.99 -17.32 0.18
N GLU A 34 10.68 -16.98 1.26
CA GLU A 34 10.07 -16.53 2.52
C GLU A 34 9.59 -15.08 2.47
N GLN A 35 10.19 -14.26 1.60
CA GLN A 35 9.84 -12.84 1.48
C GLN A 35 8.84 -12.59 0.34
N PRO A 36 7.84 -11.72 0.54
CA PRO A 36 6.87 -11.42 -0.50
C PRO A 36 7.53 -10.62 -1.62
N ILE A 37 7.23 -10.98 -2.86
CA ILE A 37 7.65 -10.23 -4.05
C ILE A 37 6.78 -9.00 -4.31
N CYS A 38 5.63 -8.89 -3.64
CA CYS A 38 4.73 -7.73 -3.63
C CYS A 38 3.82 -7.83 -2.41
N TRP A 39 3.60 -6.75 -1.67
CA TRP A 39 2.74 -6.77 -0.49
C TRP A 39 2.01 -5.44 -0.28
N ILE A 40 0.91 -5.51 0.47
CA ILE A 40 0.11 -4.36 0.91
C ILE A 40 -0.32 -4.57 2.35
N SER A 41 -0.11 -3.56 3.20
CA SER A 41 -0.70 -3.45 4.54
C SER A 41 -1.82 -2.41 4.54
N PHE A 42 -2.43 -2.13 5.69
CA PHE A 42 -3.56 -1.20 5.79
C PHE A 42 -3.19 0.25 5.43
N LEU A 43 -1.96 0.69 5.71
CA LEU A 43 -1.50 2.06 5.46
C LEU A 43 -0.38 2.15 4.43
N ILE A 44 0.26 1.04 4.07
CA ILE A 44 1.51 1.05 3.31
C ILE A 44 1.41 0.07 2.15
N TYR A 45 1.64 0.59 0.96
CA TYR A 45 1.79 -0.20 -0.25
C TYR A 45 3.24 -0.14 -0.70
N THR A 46 3.89 -1.30 -0.85
CA THR A 46 5.14 -1.38 -1.60
C THR A 46 4.89 -2.20 -2.84
N GLY A 47 4.86 -1.50 -3.96
CA GLY A 47 4.76 -2.13 -5.27
C GLY A 47 6.04 -2.89 -5.54
N GLY A 48 5.96 -4.22 -5.44
CA GLY A 48 7.00 -5.10 -5.93
C GLY A 48 7.36 -4.71 -7.35
N GLY A 49 8.64 -4.39 -7.60
CA GLY A 49 9.18 -3.70 -8.78
C GLY A 49 9.06 -4.43 -10.12
N THR A 50 7.99 -5.19 -10.36
CA THR A 50 7.77 -5.94 -11.59
C THR A 50 6.50 -5.50 -12.31
N LYS A 51 6.62 -5.23 -13.62
CA LYS A 51 5.50 -4.88 -14.54
C LYS A 51 4.55 -6.07 -14.81
N LYS A 52 4.32 -6.95 -13.83
CA LYS A 52 3.51 -8.18 -13.97
C LYS A 52 2.06 -8.02 -13.48
N GLY A 53 1.65 -6.80 -13.11
CA GLY A 53 0.28 -6.53 -12.68
C GLY A 53 -0.08 -6.97 -11.26
N TYR A 54 0.90 -7.46 -10.48
CA TYR A 54 0.71 -7.86 -9.07
C TYR A 54 0.14 -6.74 -8.19
N ALA A 55 0.57 -5.51 -8.44
CA ALA A 55 0.01 -4.30 -7.86
C ALA A 55 -1.52 -4.23 -7.95
N ALA A 56 -2.06 -4.41 -9.15
CA ALA A 56 -3.49 -4.34 -9.39
C ALA A 56 -4.24 -5.52 -8.77
N LEU A 57 -3.64 -6.71 -8.81
CA LEU A 57 -4.22 -7.90 -8.20
C LEU A 57 -4.35 -7.73 -6.68
N ILE A 58 -3.25 -7.37 -6.01
CA ILE A 58 -3.21 -7.29 -4.55
C ILE A 58 -4.10 -6.16 -4.02
N MET A 59 -4.13 -5.03 -4.74
CA MET A 59 -5.02 -3.92 -4.41
C MET A 59 -6.49 -4.34 -4.54
N LYS A 60 -6.89 -4.99 -5.65
CA LYS A 60 -8.26 -5.52 -5.79
C LYS A 60 -8.64 -6.50 -4.67
N MET A 61 -7.73 -7.39 -4.29
CA MET A 61 -7.97 -8.34 -3.19
C MET A 61 -8.16 -7.61 -1.86
N LYS A 62 -7.32 -6.61 -1.56
CA LYS A 62 -7.44 -5.82 -0.34
C LYS A 62 -8.74 -5.03 -0.30
N LEU A 63 -9.13 -4.38 -1.40
CA LEU A 63 -10.40 -3.63 -1.49
C LEU A 63 -11.61 -4.54 -1.28
N LYS A 64 -11.65 -5.71 -1.95
CA LYS A 64 -12.72 -6.70 -1.74
C LYS A 64 -12.80 -7.13 -0.28
N ARG A 65 -11.65 -7.41 0.36
CA ARG A 65 -11.60 -7.77 1.78
C ARG A 65 -12.12 -6.63 2.66
N LEU A 66 -11.69 -5.39 2.43
CA LEU A 66 -12.13 -4.23 3.22
C LEU A 66 -13.64 -3.98 3.07
N LEU A 67 -14.17 -4.04 1.84
CA LEU A 67 -15.61 -3.93 1.59
C LEU A 67 -16.39 -5.03 2.33
N SER A 68 -15.91 -6.28 2.33
CA SER A 68 -16.59 -7.36 3.04
C SER A 68 -16.60 -7.22 4.57
N ILE A 69 -15.62 -6.51 5.15
CA ILE A 69 -15.48 -6.36 6.60
C ILE A 69 -16.21 -5.10 7.08
N HIS A 70 -16.03 -3.97 6.39
CA HIS A 70 -16.48 -2.67 6.86
C HIS A 70 -17.73 -2.17 6.13
N ASN A 71 -17.96 -2.59 4.89
CA ASN A 71 -19.06 -2.12 4.04
C ASN A 71 -19.16 -0.57 3.97
N THR A 72 -18.02 0.09 3.84
CA THR A 72 -17.90 1.55 3.72
C THR A 72 -17.15 1.94 2.45
N ASP A 73 -17.27 3.21 2.07
CA ASP A 73 -16.41 3.80 1.04
C ASP A 73 -14.93 3.66 1.44
N LEU A 74 -14.10 3.42 0.43
CA LEU A 74 -12.67 3.20 0.59
C LEU A 74 -11.90 4.37 -0.02
N PHE A 75 -10.87 4.83 0.68
CA PHE A 75 -9.96 5.87 0.20
C PHE A 75 -8.51 5.44 0.42
N SER A 76 -7.61 6.07 -0.31
CA SER A 76 -6.16 5.90 -0.17
C SER A 76 -5.45 7.23 -0.40
N PHE A 77 -4.22 7.33 0.12
CA PHE A 77 -3.34 8.46 -0.15
C PHE A 77 -2.27 8.05 -1.15
N VAL A 78 -2.05 8.90 -2.15
CA VAL A 78 -1.03 8.71 -3.18
C VAL A 78 -0.29 10.02 -3.37
N CYS A 79 1.05 10.00 -3.31
CA CYS A 79 1.86 11.18 -3.63
C CYS A 79 1.58 11.60 -5.09
N ILE A 80 1.42 12.89 -5.32
CA ILE A 80 1.05 13.42 -6.64
C ILE A 80 2.13 13.16 -7.70
N GLU A 81 3.37 13.00 -7.27
CA GLU A 81 4.53 12.66 -8.09
C GLU A 81 4.59 11.15 -8.43
N ASN A 82 3.88 10.30 -7.68
CA ASN A 82 3.84 8.86 -7.90
C ASN A 82 2.85 8.50 -9.04
N THR A 83 3.23 8.89 -10.25
CA THR A 83 2.46 8.67 -11.49
C THR A 83 2.05 7.20 -11.69
N PRO A 84 2.92 6.18 -11.43
CA PRO A 84 2.51 4.78 -11.55
C PRO A 84 1.38 4.39 -10.59
N SER A 85 1.44 4.84 -9.33
CA SER A 85 0.39 4.56 -8.35
C SER A 85 -0.90 5.29 -8.69
N LEU A 86 -0.84 6.56 -9.12
CA LEU A 86 -2.00 7.32 -9.59
C LEU A 86 -2.71 6.59 -10.77
N ALA A 87 -1.94 6.19 -11.78
CA ALA A 87 -2.49 5.47 -12.93
C ALA A 87 -3.13 4.13 -12.52
N LEU A 88 -2.54 3.42 -11.56
CA LEU A 88 -3.14 2.21 -10.99
C LEU A 88 -4.47 2.51 -10.31
N HIS A 89 -4.54 3.54 -9.48
CA HIS A 89 -5.76 3.92 -8.76
C HIS A 89 -6.90 4.27 -9.73
N TYR A 90 -6.63 5.12 -10.73
CA TYR A 90 -7.63 5.44 -11.76
C TYR A 90 -8.09 4.21 -12.53
N LYS A 91 -7.17 3.30 -12.89
CA LYS A 91 -7.52 2.02 -13.55
C LYS A 91 -8.43 1.13 -12.68
N LEU A 92 -8.36 1.26 -11.37
CA LEU A 92 -9.18 0.52 -10.41
C LEU A 92 -10.52 1.22 -10.09
N GLY A 93 -10.79 2.38 -10.68
CA GLY A 93 -12.04 3.12 -10.51
C GLY A 93 -12.02 4.13 -9.36
N PHE A 94 -10.85 4.42 -8.77
CA PHE A 94 -10.73 5.53 -7.84
C PHE A 94 -10.84 6.87 -8.57
N GLU A 95 -11.35 7.87 -7.87
CA GLU A 95 -11.34 9.26 -8.27
C GLU A 95 -10.59 10.12 -7.25
N THR A 96 -10.10 11.28 -7.68
CA THR A 96 -9.49 12.24 -6.75
C THR A 96 -10.59 12.99 -6.02
N VAL A 97 -10.74 12.74 -4.73
CA VAL A 97 -11.71 13.45 -3.87
C VAL A 97 -11.11 14.68 -3.19
N ASN A 98 -9.79 14.71 -2.97
CA ASN A 98 -9.11 15.82 -2.31
C ASN A 98 -7.59 15.83 -2.61
N ARG A 99 -6.93 16.95 -2.32
CA ARG A 99 -5.47 17.09 -2.26
C ARG A 99 -5.07 17.57 -0.87
N VAL A 100 -4.12 16.89 -0.26
CA VAL A 100 -3.61 17.20 1.08
C VAL A 100 -2.11 17.43 1.04
N THR A 101 -1.64 18.36 1.87
CA THR A 101 -0.21 18.64 2.06
C THR A 101 0.22 18.13 3.42
N TRP A 102 1.20 17.23 3.43
CA TRP A 102 1.84 16.76 4.67
C TRP A 102 3.01 17.67 5.00
N ILE A 103 2.99 18.27 6.19
CA ILE A 103 4.06 19.16 6.67
C ILE A 103 4.80 18.43 7.78
N GLN A 104 6.06 18.07 7.54
CA GLN A 104 6.95 17.59 8.59
C GLN A 104 7.57 18.80 9.29
N LYS A 105 7.47 18.84 10.62
CA LYS A 105 8.19 19.84 11.40
C LYS A 105 9.68 19.48 11.41
N CYS A 106 10.51 20.32 10.81
CA CYS A 106 11.96 20.23 10.98
C CYS A 106 12.28 20.72 12.40
N ASN A 107 12.93 19.88 13.20
CA ASN A 107 13.53 20.27 14.48
C ASN A 107 15.01 20.63 14.25
#